data_AF-A0A5N0LC96-F1
#
_entry.id   AF-A0A5N0LC96-F1
#
_cell.length_a   1.000
_cell.length_b   1.000
_cell.length_c   1.000
_cell.angle_alpha   90.00
_cell.angle_beta   90.00
_cell.angle_gamma   90.00
#
_symmetry.space_group_name_H-M   'P 1'
#
loop_
_entity.id
_entity.type
_entity.pdbx_description
1 polymer ?
#
loop_
_entity_poly.entity_id
_entity_poly.type
_entity_poly.pdbx_seq_one_letter_code
_entity_poly.pdbx_strand_id
1 'polypeptide(L)' 'MKLTSEIINILNAGGSVKINCKSKLTSELINIAMAASKNNVTLICTNAGCKLTSELINIAAAGKGHVVFELD' A
#
# COMPACT_ATOMS: atom_id res chain seq x y z
N MET A 1 10.87 11.20 3.59
CA MET A 1 9.84 10.17 3.34
C MET A 1 8.80 10.27 4.45
N LYS A 2 7.50 10.28 4.14
CA LYS A 2 6.45 10.37 5.18
C LYS A 2 6.39 9.08 6.01
N LEU A 3 6.09 9.25 7.30
CA LEU A 3 5.89 8.12 8.20
C LEU A 3 4.65 7.32 7.79
N THR A 4 4.64 6.03 8.12
CA THR A 4 3.50 5.15 7.84
C THR A 4 2.21 5.65 8.51
N SER A 5 2.32 6.20 9.71
CA SER A 5 1.21 6.84 10.42
C SER A 5 0.63 8.02 9.66
N GLU A 6 1.47 8.90 9.11
CA GLU A 6 1.01 10.04 8.31
C GLU A 6 0.28 9.60 7.05
N ILE A 7 0.79 8.55 6.39
CA ILE A 7 0.16 7.98 5.18
C ILE A 7 -1.21 7.40 5.53
N ILE A 8 -1.31 6.63 6.62
CA ILE A 8 -2.58 6.10 7.10
C ILE A 8 -3.57 7.22 7.43
N ASN A 9 -3.11 8.33 8.02
CA ASN A 9 -3.97 9.49 8.29
C ASN A 9 -4.52 10.11 7.00
N ILE A 10 -3.70 10.19 5.94
CA ILE A 10 -4.15 10.66 4.62
C ILE A 10 -5.22 9.71 4.05
N LEU A 11 -4.98 8.39 4.13
CA LEU A 11 -5.95 7.37 3.69
C LEU A 11 -7.27 7.45 4.47
N ASN A 12 -7.20 7.63 5.80
CA ASN A 12 -8.37 7.79 6.66
C ASN A 12 -9.15 9.08 6.37
N ALA A 13 -8.48 10.12 5.88
CA ALA A 13 -9.12 11.36 5.45
C ALA A 13 -9.76 11.26 4.05
N GLY A 14 -9.72 10.09 3.39
CA GLY A 14 -10.26 9.87 2.05
C GLY A 14 -9.25 10.11 0.91
N GLY A 15 -7.99 10.41 1.24
CA GLY A 15 -6.93 10.55 0.25
C GLY A 15 -6.46 9.20 -0.30
N SER A 16 -6.11 9.14 -1.58
CA SER A 16 -5.38 8.00 -2.16
C SER A 16 -3.90 8.33 -2.24
N VAL A 17 -3.03 7.33 -2.17
CA VAL A 17 -1.57 7.54 -2.11
C VAL A 17 -0.82 6.65 -3.09
N LYS A 18 0.26 7.20 -3.66
CA LYS A 18 1.24 6.46 -4.47
C LYS A 18 2.54 6.31 -3.68
N ILE A 19 3.03 5.09 -3.52
CA ILE A 19 4.18 4.75 -2.70
C ILE A 19 5.13 3.85 -3.47
N ASN A 20 6.43 4.16 -3.38
CA ASN A 20 7.46 3.29 -3.90
C ASN A 20 7.71 2.10 -2.95
N CYS A 21 7.48 0.88 -3.41
CA CYS A 21 7.67 -0.35 -2.63
C CYS A 21 9.11 -0.59 -2.16
N LYS A 22 10.11 0.00 -2.83
CA LYS A 22 11.51 -0.03 -2.37
C LYS A 22 11.74 0.77 -1.09
N SER A 23 10.88 1.76 -0.83
CA SER A 23 11.05 2.67 0.30
C SER A 23 10.44 2.17 1.60
N LYS A 24 9.57 1.14 1.57
CA LYS A 24 8.88 0.61 2.76
C LYS A 24 9.05 -0.88 2.97
N LEU A 25 9.01 -1.26 4.24
CA LEU A 25 8.90 -2.66 4.63
C LEU A 25 7.53 -3.21 4.22
N THR A 26 7.49 -4.51 3.94
CA THR A 26 6.28 -5.20 3.52
C THR A 26 5.19 -5.14 4.59
N SER A 27 5.57 -5.23 5.87
CA SER A 27 4.65 -5.05 7.01
C SER A 27 4.00 -3.66 7.02
N GLU A 28 4.74 -2.62 6.68
CA GLU A 28 4.19 -1.27 6.58
C GLU A 28 3.22 -1.16 5.39
N LEU A 29 3.58 -1.72 4.23
CA LEU A 29 2.70 -1.73 3.05
C LEU A 29 1.40 -2.48 3.32
N ILE A 30 1.43 -3.58 4.07
CA ILE A 30 0.24 -4.32 4.51
C ILE A 30 -0.67 -3.43 5.38
N ASN A 31 -0.10 -2.71 6.35
CA ASN A 31 -0.87 -1.80 7.21
C ASN A 31 -1.50 -0.64 6.40
N ILE A 32 -0.76 -0.11 5.44
CA ILE A 32 -1.24 0.96 4.55
C ILE A 32 -2.34 0.43 3.63
N ALA A 33 -2.18 -0.77 3.06
CA ALA A 33 -3.20 -1.42 2.23
C ALA A 33 -4.50 -1.68 3.01
N MET A 34 -4.38 -2.13 4.27
CA MET A 34 -5.53 -2.33 5.15
C MET A 34 -6.28 -1.02 5.42
N ALA A 35 -5.54 0.07 5.66
CA ALA A 35 -6.15 1.40 5.80
C ALA A 35 -6.82 1.86 4.50
N ALA A 36 -6.23 1.58 3.34
CA ALA A 36 -6.82 1.93 2.05
C ALA A 36 -8.16 1.19 1.83
N SER A 37 -8.17 -0.13 2.10
CA SER A 37 -9.38 -0.96 2.04
C SER A 37 -10.48 -0.45 2.98
N LYS A 38 -10.13 -0.15 4.24
CA LYS A 38 -11.10 0.29 5.25
C LYS A 38 -11.85 1.56 4.85
N ASN A 39 -11.17 2.46 4.13
CA ASN A 39 -11.72 3.77 3.77
C ASN A 39 -12.16 3.86 2.30
N ASN A 40 -12.16 2.74 1.58
CA ASN A 40 -12.49 2.67 0.15
C ASN A 40 -11.64 3.60 -0.74
N VAL A 41 -10.39 3.84 -0.36
CA VAL A 41 -9.42 4.66 -1.12
C VAL A 41 -8.39 3.77 -1.78
N THR A 42 -7.59 4.30 -2.71
CA THR A 42 -6.63 3.49 -3.47
C THR A 42 -5.20 3.69 -2.98
N LEU A 43 -4.48 2.57 -2.84
CA LEU A 43 -3.02 2.53 -2.68
C LEU A 43 -2.38 2.12 -4.01
N ILE A 44 -1.49 2.95 -4.55
CA ILE A 44 -0.69 2.62 -5.73
C ILE A 44 0.73 2.28 -5.28
N CYS A 45 1.13 1.03 -5.49
CA CYS A 45 2.43 0.46 -5.17
C CYS A 45 3.33 0.49 -6.40
N THR A 46 4.30 1.40 -6.43
CA THR A 46 5.26 1.54 -7.54
C THR A 46 6.51 0.71 -7.30
N ASN A 47 7.19 0.29 -8.37
CA ASN A 47 8.35 -0.62 -8.29
C ASN A 47 8.01 -1.89 -7.49
N ALA A 48 6.78 -2.39 -7.58
CA ALA A 48 6.31 -3.52 -6.80
C ALA A 48 7.03 -4.83 -7.18
N GLY A 49 7.63 -4.90 -8.37
CA GLY A 49 8.48 -6.00 -8.81
C GLY A 49 9.71 -6.25 -7.94
N CYS A 50 10.08 -5.33 -7.03
CA CYS A 50 11.17 -5.57 -6.08
C CYS A 50 10.78 -6.46 -4.88
N LYS A 51 9.52 -6.82 -4.74
CA LYS A 51 8.99 -7.66 -3.66
C LYS A 51 8.73 -9.09 -4.16
N LEU A 52 8.78 -10.06 -3.26
CA LEU A 52 8.41 -11.44 -3.59
C LEU A 52 6.92 -11.51 -3.92
N THR A 53 6.53 -12.43 -4.80
CA THR A 53 5.12 -12.66 -5.14
C THR A 53 4.27 -12.96 -3.90
N SER A 54 4.80 -13.70 -2.92
CA SER A 54 4.11 -13.96 -1.65
C SER A 54 3.85 -12.69 -0.84
N GLU A 55 4.79 -11.74 -0.85
CA GLU A 55 4.62 -10.43 -0.20
C GLU A 55 3.55 -9.60 -0.91
N LEU A 56 3.56 -9.59 -2.24
CA LEU A 56 2.54 -8.90 -3.05
C LEU A 56 1.15 -9.47 -2.79
N ILE A 57 1.00 -10.80 -2.69
CA ILE A 57 -0.26 -11.46 -2.33
C ILE A 57 -0.72 -11.01 -0.93
N ASN A 58 0.19 -10.94 0.05
CA ASN A 58 -0.17 -10.49 1.40
C ASN A 58 -0.63 -9.03 1.42
N ILE A 59 0.02 -8.14 0.67
CA ILE A 59 -0.38 -6.73 0.53
C ILE A 59 -1.74 -6.66 -0.18
N ALA A 60 -1.94 -7.42 -1.25
CA ALA A 60 -3.20 -7.46 -2.00
C ALA A 60 -4.36 -7.97 -1.14
N ALA A 61 -4.14 -9.02 -0.35
CA ALA A 61 -5.12 -9.61 0.55
C ALA A 61 -5.54 -8.61 1.65
N ALA A 62 -4.60 -7.83 2.18
CA ALA A 62 -4.90 -6.76 3.14
C ALA A 62 -5.70 -5.62 2.49
N GLY A 63 -5.41 -5.30 1.23
CA GLY A 63 -6.06 -4.24 0.48
C GLY A 63 -7.41 -4.59 -0.15
N LYS A 64 -7.78 -5.87 -0.28
CA LYS A 64 -9.08 -6.35 -0.77
C LYS A 64 -9.59 -5.65 -2.04
N GLY A 65 -8.71 -5.41 -3.02
CA GLY A 65 -9.05 -4.73 -4.29
C GLY A 65 -8.74 -3.23 -4.33
N HIS A 66 -8.26 -2.66 -3.24
CA HIS A 66 -7.87 -1.25 -3.13
C HIS A 66 -6.36 -1.00 -3.32
N VAL A 67 -5.66 -1.96 -3.93
CA VAL A 67 -4.21 -1.87 -4.19
C VAL A 67 -3.94 -2.13 -5.66
N VAL A 68 -3.18 -1.21 -6.27
CA VAL A 68 -2.68 -1.32 -7.64
C VAL A 68 -1.18 -1.51 -7.58
N PHE A 69 -0.65 -2.53 -8.26
CA PHE A 69 0.79 -2.79 -8.34
C PHE A 69 1.32 -2.41 -9.73
N GLU A 70 2.34 -1.55 -9.77
CA GLU A 70 3.16 -1.35 -10.98
C GLU A 70 4.33 -2.34 -10.90
N LEU A 71 4.31 -3.34 -11.78
CA LEU A 71 5.26 -4.46 -11.79
C LEU A 71 6.43 -4.28 -12.78
N ASP A 72 6.44 -3.18 -13.54
CA ASP A 72 7.53 -2.78 -14.43
C ASP A 72 8.87 -2.55 -13.70
#